data_AF-A0A2I0H5V0-F1
#
_entry.id   AF-A0A2I0H5V0-F1
#
_cell.length_a   1.000
_cell.length_b   1.000
_cell.length_c   1.000
_cell.angle_alpha   90.00
_cell.angle_beta   90.00
_cell.angle_gamma   90.00
#
_symmetry.space_group_name_H-M   'P 1'
#
loop_
_entity.id
_entity.type
_entity.pdbx_description
1 polymer ?
#
loop_
_entity_poly.entity_id
_entity_poly.type
_entity_poly.pdbx_seq_one_letter_code
_entity_poly.pdbx_strand_id
1 'polypeptide(L)'
;MPVILAAAEALPPVRSVNYISWGAVGLFFNFYVYKKHKGWWARYNYVLSAGLDAGMALLAVLLYVTIQYKGTFGPEWWGLEADDHCPLASCPTALGAKVEGCPVL
;
A
#
# COMPACT_ATOMS: atom_id res chain seq x y z
N MET A 1 -2.37 -10.55 14.51
CA MET A 1 -1.47 -9.45 14.92
C MET A 1 -2.25 -8.15 14.98
N PRO A 2 -1.99 -7.25 15.94
CA PRO A 2 -2.55 -5.90 15.89
C PRO A 2 -2.12 -5.22 14.58
N VAL A 3 -3.07 -4.71 13.81
CA VAL A 3 -2.84 -3.99 12.54
C VAL A 3 -1.79 -2.87 12.69
N ILE A 4 -1.71 -2.29 13.89
CA ILE A 4 -0.76 -1.22 14.22
C ILE A 4 0.69 -1.73 14.26
N LEU A 5 0.92 -2.94 14.78
CA LEU A 5 2.24 -3.55 14.82
C LEU A 5 2.64 -4.11 13.46
N ALA A 6 1.67 -4.64 12.69
CA ALA A 6 1.89 -5.10 11.31
C ALA A 6 2.13 -3.96 10.31
N ALA A 7 1.57 -2.78 10.57
CA ALA A 7 1.85 -1.56 9.83
C ALA A 7 3.20 -0.92 10.21
N ALA A 8 3.66 -1.10 11.45
CA ALA A 8 4.92 -0.54 11.90
C ALA A 8 6.15 -1.33 11.43
N GLU A 9 6.03 -2.65 11.25
CA GLU A 9 7.14 -3.51 10.84
C GLU A 9 7.57 -3.32 9.37
N ALA A 10 6.73 -2.70 8.55
CA ALA A 10 7.01 -2.43 7.13
C ALA A 10 7.19 -0.93 6.82
N LEU A 11 7.47 -0.10 7.84
CA LEU A 11 7.70 1.34 7.67
C LEU A 11 8.88 1.72 6.74
N PRO A 12 10.00 0.97 6.63
CA PRO A 12 11.06 1.39 5.69
C PRO A 12 10.72 1.20 4.20
N PRO A 13 9.93 0.19 3.76
CA PRO A 13 9.59 0.03 2.34
C PRO A 13 8.14 0.29 1.92
N VAL A 14 7.17 0.46 2.84
CA VAL A 14 5.75 0.59 2.47
C VAL A 14 5.33 2.04 2.37
N ARG A 15 4.98 2.47 1.15
CA ARG A 15 4.52 3.83 0.86
C ARG A 15 3.34 4.26 1.73
N SER A 16 3.37 5.52 2.17
CA SER A 16 2.33 6.18 2.99
C SER A 16 0.91 6.01 2.44
N VAL A 17 0.77 6.03 1.11
CA VAL A 17 -0.49 5.84 0.39
C VAL A 17 -1.20 4.52 0.72
N ASN A 18 -0.45 3.42 0.88
CA ASN A 18 -1.04 2.11 1.18
C ASN A 18 -1.73 2.10 2.55
N TYR A 19 -1.14 2.78 3.55
CA TYR A 19 -1.74 2.89 4.88
C TYR A 19 -3.00 3.73 4.89
N ILE A 20 -3.01 4.85 4.15
CA ILE A 20 -4.18 5.71 4.01
C ILE A 20 -5.31 4.95 3.31
N SER A 21 -5.00 4.22 2.23
CA SER A 21 -5.97 3.39 1.51
C SER A 21 -6.54 2.28 2.39
N TRP A 22 -5.70 1.56 3.14
CA TRP A 22 -6.16 0.51 4.05
C TRP A 22 -7.05 1.08 5.16
N GLY A 23 -6.66 2.20 5.75
CA GLY A 23 -7.45 2.91 6.75
C GLY A 23 -8.79 3.41 6.21
N ALA A 24 -8.82 3.96 5.00
CA ALA A 24 -10.05 4.43 4.34
C ALA A 24 -11.02 3.28 4.07
N VAL A 25 -10.52 2.15 3.55
CA VAL A 25 -11.33 0.95 3.31
C VAL A 25 -11.85 0.37 4.64
N GLY A 26 -10.98 0.26 5.65
CA GLY A 26 -11.35 -0.19 6.98
C GLY A 26 -12.42 0.68 7.63
N LEU A 27 -12.28 2.01 7.53
CA LEU A 27 -13.26 2.98 8.04
C LEU A 27 -14.58 2.89 7.28
N PHE A 28 -14.57 2.74 5.96
CA PHE A 28 -15.77 2.58 5.16
C PHE A 28 -16.57 1.33 5.57
N PHE A 29 -15.90 0.17 5.68
CA PHE A 29 -16.56 -1.07 6.07
C PHE A 29 -17.02 -1.07 7.55
N ASN A 30 -16.26 -0.45 8.46
CA ASN A 30 -16.63 -0.37 9.87
C ASN A 30 -17.64 0.73 10.19
N PHE A 31 -17.72 1.81 9.42
CA PHE A 31 -18.65 2.91 9.68
C PHE A 31 -19.93 2.79 8.87
N TYR A 32 -19.82 2.57 7.55
CA TYR A 32 -20.99 2.55 6.67
C TYR A 32 -21.71 1.20 6.70
N VAL A 33 -20.96 0.11 6.47
CA VAL A 33 -21.54 -1.23 6.33
C VAL A 33 -22.00 -1.77 7.68
N TYR A 34 -21.26 -1.52 8.76
CA TYR A 34 -21.72 -1.85 10.11
C TYR A 34 -23.01 -1.10 10.48
N LYS A 35 -23.12 0.21 10.20
CA LYS A 35 -24.29 1.00 10.59
C LYS A 35 -25.56 0.60 9.82
N LYS A 36 -25.42 0.19 8.56
CA LYS A 36 -26.56 -0.14 7.68
C LYS A 36 -26.95 -1.62 7.68
N HIS A 37 -25.99 -2.54 7.84
CA HIS A 37 -26.23 -3.99 7.70
C HIS A 37 -25.53 -4.82 8.80
N LYS A 38 -25.84 -4.54 10.08
CA LYS A 38 -25.25 -5.23 11.25
C LYS A 38 -25.30 -6.76 11.18
N GLY A 39 -26.44 -7.34 10.78
CA GLY A 39 -26.61 -8.81 10.74
C GLY A 39 -25.77 -9.48 9.65
N TRP A 40 -25.64 -8.84 8.48
CA TRP A 40 -24.75 -9.31 7.41
C TRP A 40 -23.29 -9.13 7.81
N TRP A 41 -22.97 -8.00 8.43
CA TRP A 41 -21.64 -7.66 8.90
C TRP A 41 -21.14 -8.74 9.90
N ALA A 42 -21.93 -9.09 10.92
CA ALA A 42 -21.53 -10.09 11.90
C ALA A 42 -21.24 -11.49 11.29
N ARG A 43 -21.86 -11.83 10.16
CA ARG A 43 -21.73 -13.16 9.54
C ARG A 43 -20.65 -13.24 8.46
N TYR A 44 -20.43 -12.17 7.69
CA TYR A 44 -19.61 -12.22 6.47
C TYR A 44 -18.33 -11.39 6.51
N ASN A 45 -18.05 -10.64 7.59
CA ASN A 45 -16.83 -9.81 7.64
C ASN A 45 -15.55 -10.59 7.48
N TYR A 46 -15.49 -11.78 8.07
CA TYR A 46 -14.30 -12.62 7.98
C TYR A 46 -14.04 -13.06 6.53
N VAL A 47 -15.08 -13.51 5.83
CA VAL A 47 -15.00 -13.90 4.41
C VAL A 47 -14.65 -12.71 3.51
N LEU A 48 -15.22 -11.54 3.80
CA LEU A 48 -14.92 -10.31 3.08
C LEU A 48 -13.48 -9.87 3.26
N SER A 49 -12.94 -9.93 4.49
CA SER A 49 -11.54 -9.63 4.77
C SER A 49 -10.62 -10.58 4.02
N ALA A 50 -10.88 -11.88 4.10
CA ALA A 50 -10.09 -12.88 3.36
C ALA A 50 -10.18 -12.69 1.84
N GLY A 51 -11.36 -12.31 1.33
CA GLY A 51 -11.57 -12.00 -0.09
C GLY A 51 -10.82 -10.74 -0.54
N LEU A 52 -10.73 -9.72 0.31
CA LEU A 52 -9.97 -8.50 0.03
C LEU A 52 -8.46 -8.79 -0.03
N ASP A 53 -7.94 -9.57 0.91
CA ASP A 53 -6.51 -9.96 0.94
C ASP A 53 -6.14 -10.82 -0.28
N ALA A 54 -6.96 -11.82 -0.61
CA ALA A 54 -6.77 -12.65 -1.79
C ALA A 54 -6.90 -11.84 -3.09
N GLY A 55 -7.86 -10.91 -3.15
CA GLY A 55 -8.05 -10.01 -4.28
C GLY A 55 -6.85 -9.09 -4.51
N MET A 56 -6.25 -8.54 -3.44
CA MET A 56 -5.07 -7.68 -3.51
C MET A 56 -3.87 -8.45 -4.09
N ALA A 57 -3.62 -9.68 -3.62
CA ALA A 57 -2.57 -10.54 -4.14
C ALA A 57 -2.77 -10.88 -5.63
N LEU A 58 -4.00 -11.22 -6.04
CA LEU A 58 -4.32 -11.51 -7.44
C LEU A 58 -4.13 -10.28 -8.35
N LEU A 59 -4.57 -9.10 -7.89
CA LEU A 59 -4.38 -7.84 -8.61
C LEU A 59 -2.90 -7.48 -8.75
N ALA A 60 -2.10 -7.68 -7.71
CA ALA A 60 -0.66 -7.44 -7.75
C ALA A 60 0.03 -8.29 -8.83
N VAL A 61 -0.30 -9.59 -8.91
CA VAL A 61 0.22 -10.49 -9.95
C VAL A 61 -0.24 -10.05 -11.34
N LEU A 62 -1.51 -9.68 -11.48
CA LEU A 62 -2.06 -9.23 -12.76
C LEU A 62 -1.37 -7.95 -13.25
N LEU A 63 -1.21 -6.95 -12.38
CA LEU A 63 -0.51 -5.69 -12.68
C LEU A 63 0.94 -5.93 -13.05
N TYR A 64 1.61 -6.87 -12.36
CA TYR A 64 2.97 -7.25 -12.70
C TYR A 64 3.07 -7.79 -14.13
N VAL A 65 2.22 -8.76 -14.49
CA VAL A 65 2.26 -9.40 -15.82
C VAL A 65 1.84 -8.44 -16.94
N THR A 66 0.85 -7.57 -16.68
CA THR A 66 0.25 -6.71 -17.73
C THR A 66 1.04 -5.43 -17.99
N ILE A 67 1.54 -4.79 -16.94
CA ILE A 67 2.11 -3.44 -17.01
C ILE A 67 3.61 -3.49 -16.67
N GLN A 68 3.97 -4.05 -15.51
CA GLN A 68 5.35 -4.00 -15.01
C GLN A 68 6.32 -4.85 -15.84
N TYR A 69 5.86 -5.96 -16.43
CA TYR A 69 6.67 -6.82 -17.31
C TYR A 69 7.22 -6.06 -18.53
N LYS A 70 6.49 -5.04 -19.01
CA LYS A 70 6.91 -4.20 -20.14
C LYS A 70 7.82 -3.04 -19.72
N GLY A 71 8.21 -2.95 -18.45
CA GLY A 71 9.03 -1.87 -17.90
C GLY A 71 8.30 -0.52 -17.80
N THR A 72 7.02 -0.45 -18.16
CA THR A 72 6.18 0.71 -17.92
C THR A 72 5.69 0.66 -16.49
N PHE A 73 6.08 1.64 -15.67
CA PHE A 73 5.34 1.97 -14.46
C PHE A 73 4.08 2.72 -14.90
N GLY A 74 2.94 2.47 -14.26
CA GLY A 74 1.63 2.96 -14.70
C GLY A 74 1.49 4.49 -14.84
N PRO A 75 0.26 5.01 -15.06
CA PRO A 75 0.05 6.45 -15.14
C PRO A 75 0.55 7.17 -13.88
N GLU A 76 1.10 8.37 -14.06
CA GLU A 76 1.50 9.25 -12.96
C GLU A 76 0.30 9.49 -12.04
N TRP A 77 0.38 8.92 -10.84
CA TRP A 77 -0.65 9.05 -9.81
C TRP A 77 0.03 9.30 -8.47
N TRP A 78 -0.72 9.87 -7.55
CA TRP A 78 -0.30 10.32 -6.23
C TRP A 78 0.30 9.25 -5.30
N GLY A 79 0.41 7.99 -5.73
CA GLY A 79 1.11 6.93 -5.00
C GLY A 79 2.08 6.09 -5.82
N LEU A 80 2.45 6.51 -7.03
CA LEU A 80 3.46 5.85 -7.89
C LEU A 80 4.79 6.59 -7.89
N GLU A 81 4.81 7.90 -7.63
CA GLU A 81 6.06 8.63 -7.42
C GLU A 81 6.81 8.01 -6.22
N ALA A 82 8.08 7.66 -6.46
CA ALA A 82 9.00 7.14 -5.44
C ALA A 82 9.50 8.26 -4.51
N ASP A 83 9.18 9.50 -4.86
CA ASP A 83 9.41 10.65 -4.00
C ASP A 83 8.21 10.76 -3.07
N ASP A 84 8.40 10.53 -1.77
CA ASP A 84 7.44 10.85 -0.71
C ASP A 84 7.22 12.38 -0.60
N HIS A 85 7.12 13.07 -1.73
CA HIS A 85 7.32 14.52 -1.92
C HIS A 85 8.60 15.04 -1.25
N CYS A 86 9.56 14.15 -1.00
CA CYS A 86 10.84 14.42 -0.38
C CYS A 86 11.94 14.21 -1.44
N PRO A 87 12.71 15.25 -1.79
CA PRO A 87 13.72 15.17 -2.85
C PRO A 87 14.88 14.21 -2.51
N LEU A 88 14.93 13.69 -1.28
CA LEU A 88 15.95 12.76 -0.79
C LEU A 88 15.53 11.29 -0.84
N ALA A 89 14.27 10.97 -1.17
CA ALA A 89 13.76 9.59 -1.19
C ALA A 89 14.33 8.77 -2.35
N SER A 90 14.75 9.44 -3.44
CA SER A 90 15.47 8.83 -4.57
C SER A 90 16.93 8.48 -4.26
N CYS A 91 17.48 8.94 -3.12
CA CYS A 91 18.88 8.75 -2.77
C CYS A 91 19.14 7.33 -2.22
N PRO A 92 20.16 6.61 -2.72
CA PRO A 92 20.50 5.29 -2.21
C PRO A 92 21.04 5.39 -0.78
N THR A 93 20.42 4.65 0.15
CA THR A 93 20.86 4.56 1.56
C THR A 93 22.03 3.57 1.75
N ALA A 94 22.49 2.93 0.67
CA ALA A 94 23.60 1.98 0.70
C ALA A 94 24.96 2.72 0.76
N LEU A 95 25.80 2.31 1.73
CA LEU A 95 27.17 2.82 1.89
C LEU A 95 27.97 2.65 0.59
N GLY A 96 28.41 3.77 0.00
CA GLY A 96 29.30 3.80 -1.16
C GLY A 96 28.64 4.08 -2.52
N ALA A 97 27.31 4.24 -2.60
CA ALA A 97 26.63 4.63 -3.83
C ALA A 97 26.54 6.17 -3.95
N LYS A 98 27.41 6.76 -4.78
CA LYS A 98 27.42 8.22 -5.02
C LYS A 98 26.57 8.56 -6.24
N VAL A 99 25.44 9.23 -6.02
CA VAL A 99 24.55 9.77 -7.06
C VAL A 99 24.59 11.29 -7.00
N GLU A 100 24.68 11.96 -8.15
CA GLU A 100 24.69 13.43 -8.22
C GLU A 100 23.35 13.98 -7.72
N GLY A 101 23.38 14.84 -6.70
CA GLY A 101 22.18 15.45 -6.09
C GLY A 101 21.82 14.95 -4.69
N CYS A 102 22.51 13.93 -4.17
CA CYS A 102 22.27 13.36 -2.83
C CYS A 102 23.40 13.69 -1.84
N PRO A 103 23.09 14.00 -0.56
CA PRO A 103 24.11 14.21 0.45
C PRO A 103 24.85 12.89 0.70
N VAL A 104 26.17 12.91 0.49
CA VAL A 104 27.06 11.83 0.91
C VAL A 104 27.26 11.94 2.42
N LEU A 105 27.00 10.85 3.15
CA LEU A 105 27.56 10.65 4.50
C LEU A 105 29.00 10.17 4.37
#